data_AF-A0A927UVN6-F1
#
_entry.id   AF-A0A927UVN6-F1
#
_cell.length_a   1.000
_cell.length_b   1.000
_cell.length_c   1.000
_cell.angle_alpha   90.00
_cell.angle_beta   90.00
_cell.angle_gamma   90.00
#
_symmetry.space_group_name_H-M   'P 1'
#
loop_
_entity.id
_entity.type
_entity.pdbx_description
1 polymer ?
#
loop_
_entity_poly.entity_id
_entity_poly.type
_entity_poly.pdbx_seq_one_letter_code
_entity_poly.pdbx_strand_id
1 'polypeptide(L)' 'EIRLVNKAKWLLISELKMSEPDAHRYVEKQAMDRCVSKRCIAEEIIKTYT' A
#
# COMPACT_ATOMS: atom_id res chain seq x y z
N GLU A 1 8.36 -0.81 10.40
CA GLU A 1 7.77 -1.07 9.05
C GLU A 1 6.28 -1.34 9.05
N ILE A 2 5.77 -2.23 9.91
CA ILE A 2 4.35 -2.67 9.89
C ILE A 2 3.35 -1.51 9.94
N ARG A 3 3.64 -0.45 10.71
CA ARG A 3 2.75 0.73 10.82
C ARG A 3 2.53 1.47 9.49
N LEU A 4 3.57 1.62 8.65
CA LEU A 4 3.46 2.32 7.37
C LEU A 4 2.63 1.51 6.38
N VAL A 5 2.92 0.22 6.27
CA VAL A 5 2.17 -0.69 5.38
C VAL A 5 0.71 -0.77 5.80
N ASN A 6 0.41 -0.86 7.10
CA ASN A 6 -0.97 -0.85 7.57
C ASN A 6 -1.67 0.47 7.25
N LYS A 7 -1.03 1.62 7.47
CA LYS A 7 -1.61 2.92 7.10
C LYS A 7 -1.90 3.00 5.60
N ALA A 8 -0.97 2.57 4.75
CA ALA A 8 -1.17 2.51 3.30
C ALA A 8 -2.35 1.60 2.93
N LYS A 9 -2.45 0.40 3.53
CA LYS A 9 -3.60 -0.50 3.32
C LYS A 9 -4.93 0.16 3.70
N TRP A 10 -5.00 0.86 4.84
CA TRP A 10 -6.21 1.58 5.25
C TRP A 10 -6.61 2.68 4.28
N LEU A 11 -5.64 3.43 3.73
CA LEU A 11 -5.89 4.44 2.70
C LEU A 11 -6.44 3.80 1.42
N LEU A 12 -5.87 2.69 0.96
CA LEU A 12 -6.39 1.95 -0.20
C LEU A 12 -7.83 1.44 0.03
N ILE A 13 -8.15 0.98 1.24
CA ILE A 13 -9.51 0.55 1.60
C ILE A 13 -10.48 1.75 1.59
N SER A 14 -10.07 2.89 2.12
CA SER A 14 -10.90 4.11 2.19
C SER A 14 -11.20 4.67 0.81
N GLU A 15 -10.13 4.91 0.03
CA GLU A 15 -10.14 5.67 -1.22
C GLU A 15 -10.53 4.82 -2.43
N LEU A 16 -10.00 3.59 -2.51
CA LEU A 16 -10.24 2.68 -3.64
C LEU A 16 -11.30 1.62 -3.33
N LYS A 17 -11.91 1.63 -2.13
CA LYS A 17 -12.88 0.63 -1.67
C LYS A 17 -12.36 -0.82 -1.82
N MET A 18 -11.05 -1.00 -1.72
CA MET A 18 -10.43 -2.34 -1.78
C MET A 18 -10.68 -3.10 -0.48
N SER A 19 -10.69 -4.43 -0.56
CA SER A 19 -10.66 -5.28 0.63
C SER A 19 -9.25 -5.33 1.23
N GLU A 20 -9.10 -5.72 2.50
CA GLU A 20 -7.78 -5.88 3.14
C GLU A 20 -6.83 -6.82 2.37
N PRO A 21 -7.26 -8.00 1.87
CA PRO A 21 -6.39 -8.86 1.07
C PRO A 21 -6.06 -8.25 -0.29
N ASP A 22 -6.99 -7.51 -0.91
CA ASP A 22 -6.72 -6.81 -2.18
C ASP A 22 -5.71 -5.69 -1.98
N ALA A 23 -5.83 -4.90 -0.90
CA ALA A 23 -4.90 -3.85 -0.56
C ALA A 23 -3.50 -4.41 -0.24
N HIS A 24 -3.43 -5.56 0.45
CA HIS A 24 -2.17 -6.26 0.69
C HIS A 24 -1.53 -6.69 -0.63
N ARG A 25 -2.29 -7.40 -1.48
CA ARG A 25 -1.83 -7.86 -2.79
C ARG A 25 -1.42 -6.70 -3.69
N TYR A 26 -2.10 -5.56 -3.62
CA TYR A 26 -1.75 -4.37 -4.38
C TYR A 26 -0.36 -3.85 -3.99
N VAL A 27 -0.09 -3.70 -2.70
CA VAL A 27 1.22 -3.27 -2.20
C VAL A 27 2.31 -4.25 -2.59
N GLU A 28 2.06 -5.55 -2.47
CA GLU A 28 3.03 -6.59 -2.85
C GLU A 28 3.30 -6.60 -4.35
N LYS A 29 2.25 -6.51 -5.17
CA LYS A 29 2.37 -6.48 -6.63
C LYS A 29 3.14 -5.24 -7.08
N GLN A 30 2.80 -4.06 -6.57
CA GLN A 30 3.53 -2.82 -6.89
C GLN A 30 5.00 -2.87 -6.46
N ALA A 31 5.29 -3.51 -5.33
CA ALA A 31 6.66 -3.68 -4.85
C ALA A 31 7.47 -4.59 -5.80
N MET A 32 6.87 -5.69 -6.28
CA MET A 32 7.51 -6.60 -7.24
C MET A 32 7.66 -5.97 -8.62
N ASP A 33 6.61 -5.36 -9.17
CA ASP A 33 6.61 -4.76 -10.51
C ASP A 33 7.67 -3.66 -10.64
N ARG A 34 7.94 -2.93 -9.55
CA ARG A 34 8.96 -1.87 -9.49
C ARG A 34 10.29 -2.33 -8.89
N CYS A 35 10.41 -3.58 -8.46
CA CYS A 35 11.57 -4.12 -7.74
C CYS A 35 12.01 -3.27 -6.54
N VAL A 36 11.05 -2.73 -5.77
CA VAL A 36 11.30 -1.91 -4.57
C VAL A 36 10.76 -2.59 -3.32
N SER A 37 11.17 -2.09 -2.14
CA SER A 37 10.64 -2.61 -0.88
C SER A 37 9.17 -2.21 -0.68
N LYS A 38 8.40 -3.07 0.00
CA LYS A 38 6.99 -2.80 0.38
C LYS A 38 6.84 -1.47 1.15
N ARG A 39 7.89 -1.07 1.87
CA ARG A 39 7.95 0.22 2.56
C ARG A 39 7.93 1.40 1.60
N CYS A 40 8.70 1.38 0.52
CA CYS A 40 8.71 2.46 -0.46
C CYS A 40 7.32 2.67 -1.08
N ILE A 41 6.67 1.57 -1.48
CA ILE A 41 5.29 1.62 -1.99
C ILE A 41 4.32 2.16 -0.95
N ALA A 42 4.42 1.71 0.31
CA ALA A 42 3.56 2.21 1.37
C ALA A 42 3.73 3.72 1.60
N GLU A 43 4.97 4.22 1.60
CA GLU A 43 5.26 5.66 1.71
C GLU A 43 4.71 6.45 0.51
N GLU A 44 4.81 5.91 -0.71
CA GLU A 44 4.26 6.52 -1.92
C GLU A 44 2.73 6.58 -1.90
N ILE A 45 2.06 5.50 -1.49
CA ILE A 45 0.60 5.46 -1.30
C ILE A 45 0.18 6.49 -0.25
N ILE A 46 0.86 6.55 0.89
CA ILE A 46 0.55 7.53 1.93
C ILE A 46 0.69 8.96 1.38
N LYS A 47 1.74 9.26 0.63
CA LYS A 47 1.93 10.58 -0.01
C LYS A 47 0.92 10.91 -1.10
N THR A 48 0.32 9.90 -1.73
CA THR A 48 -0.65 10.10 -2.82
C THR A 48 -2.04 10.41 -2.27
N TYR A 49 -2.39 9.82 -1.11
CA TYR A 49 -3.71 9.93 -0.48
C TYR A 49 -3.72 10.74 0.82
N THR A 50 -2.60 11.38 1.18
CA THR A 50 -2.48 12.38 2.26
C THR A 50 -1.97 13.67 1.65
#